data_AF-A0A538M2B2-F1
#
_entry.id   AF-A0A538M2B2-F1
#
_cell.length_a   1.000
_cell.length_b   1.000
_cell.length_c   1.000
_cell.angle_alpha   90.00
_cell.angle_beta   90.00
_cell.angle_gamma   90.00
#
_symmetry.space_group_name_H-M   'P 1'
#
loop_
_entity.id
_entity.type
_entity.pdbx_description
1 polymer ?
#
loop_
_entity_poly.entity_id
_entity_poly.type
_entity_poly.pdbx_seq_one_letter_code
_entity_poly.pdbx_strand_id
1 'polypeptide(L)'
;MGLRVCLVTPFAWSRPHDVNEHVAGLAAELRALGHSVTVLAPSTRAADLLAGRRALLDGDGAEVIALGPAVPVSRRSRIGVPVGVRANLALALARGGYDVVHGFEPGLPSLSYLALRDARAFAVATFLSPERLGYPPGKAQRERLLGRLDALLATSEATAEAAAERLPGDYRVVPVGVDPELFRPGRKRRLVVYEWRPTERALGRSVVRALRDLPGWELVLLRTKPLSGRPSTPRSLRGRAHVRTLLDGAGRAPLLSEASIFVPAFEGVSRVALEAAAAGAAVVSPPGLLEQPELAAAEIARLAEDEAYRKRSGEQARAAAEGQSFGALAAEIDEVYRGLATRRRKGRPAREIPDERGWIHADLHLHTNWSHDCQIPVDELLDHAEESGLGAIAVTDHNVFGGALEAVEAARDRDLIVIPGEEVKTDGQGEVIGLFLTEEIPRGLSFGTTIAAIHDQGGIAYLPHPFDRLHAIPDPATLHRHLEELDVLEVYNARLLFEAYNDEALRFARKYGLTMGAGSDAHVLQGVGTGGVRMRAFDGPGEFLESLRTAQVLRRARSLLYLQSLKWAAQAKERVR
;
A
#
# COMPACT_ATOMS: atom_id res chain seq x y z
N MET A 1 4.50 -13.33 -17.93
CA MET A 1 4.19 -14.22 -16.79
C MET A 1 3.08 -13.57 -15.98
N GLY A 2 2.06 -14.33 -15.58
CA GLY A 2 0.98 -13.82 -14.72
C GLY A 2 1.47 -13.60 -13.28
N LEU A 3 0.94 -12.60 -12.62
CA LEU A 3 1.22 -12.30 -11.20
C LEU A 3 0.12 -12.89 -10.31
N ARG A 4 0.45 -13.16 -9.04
CA ARG A 4 -0.52 -13.48 -7.99
C ARG A 4 -0.98 -12.21 -7.31
N VAL A 5 -2.23 -11.82 -7.54
CA VAL A 5 -2.81 -10.54 -7.11
C VAL A 5 -3.87 -10.77 -6.04
N CYS A 6 -3.79 -10.00 -4.96
CA CYS A 6 -4.80 -9.93 -3.91
C CYS A 6 -5.52 -8.58 -3.97
N LEU A 7 -6.77 -8.56 -4.40
CA LEU A 7 -7.61 -7.35 -4.33
C LEU A 7 -8.34 -7.31 -2.99
N VAL A 8 -8.42 -6.15 -2.34
CA VAL A 8 -9.02 -6.02 -1.01
C VAL A 8 -10.04 -4.89 -0.98
N THR A 9 -11.31 -5.24 -0.79
CA THR A 9 -12.39 -4.24 -0.64
C THR A 9 -12.77 -4.06 0.83
N PRO A 10 -13.10 -2.83 1.27
CA PRO A 10 -13.53 -2.57 2.63
C PRO A 10 -15.03 -2.82 2.82
N PHE A 11 -15.78 -3.05 1.74
CA PHE A 11 -17.23 -3.17 1.77
C PHE A 11 -17.68 -4.62 1.74
N ALA A 12 -18.78 -4.92 2.43
CA ALA A 12 -19.30 -6.29 2.51
C ALA A 12 -19.65 -6.81 1.11
N TRP A 13 -18.96 -7.87 0.67
CA TRP A 13 -19.17 -8.50 -0.64
C TRP A 13 -20.61 -8.95 -0.86
N SER A 14 -21.30 -9.27 0.24
CA SER A 14 -22.69 -9.68 0.24
C SER A 14 -23.68 -8.59 -0.20
N ARG A 15 -23.28 -7.32 -0.24
CA ARG A 15 -24.14 -6.16 -0.48
C ARG A 15 -23.71 -5.41 -1.75
N PRO A 16 -24.67 -4.89 -2.54
CA PRO A 16 -24.36 -4.00 -3.67
C PRO A 16 -23.55 -2.78 -3.23
N HIS A 17 -22.42 -2.56 -3.89
CA HIS A 17 -21.53 -1.43 -3.66
C HIS A 17 -20.72 -1.14 -4.92
N ASP A 18 -20.58 0.13 -5.28
CA ASP A 18 -19.87 0.60 -6.48
C ASP A 18 -18.39 0.21 -6.48
N VAL A 19 -17.75 0.22 -5.31
CA VAL A 19 -16.38 -0.30 -5.14
C VAL A 19 -16.32 -1.82 -5.34
N ASN A 20 -17.32 -2.59 -4.90
CA ASN A 20 -17.32 -4.04 -5.14
C ASN A 20 -17.53 -4.34 -6.63
N GLU A 21 -18.35 -3.55 -7.33
CA GLU A 21 -18.50 -3.62 -8.80
C GLU A 21 -17.18 -3.29 -9.51
N HIS A 22 -16.45 -2.26 -9.06
CA HIS A 22 -15.11 -1.93 -9.56
C HIS A 22 -14.13 -3.09 -9.39
N VAL A 23 -14.05 -3.63 -8.17
CA VAL A 23 -13.15 -4.74 -7.82
C VAL A 23 -13.49 -6.01 -8.59
N ALA A 24 -14.78 -6.34 -8.74
CA ALA A 24 -15.22 -7.50 -9.49
C ALA A 24 -14.87 -7.40 -10.98
N GLY A 25 -15.12 -6.25 -11.61
CA GLY A 25 -14.78 -6.02 -13.02
C GLY A 25 -13.28 -6.08 -13.26
N LEU A 26 -12.49 -5.41 -12.41
CA LEU A 26 -11.02 -5.48 -12.48
C LEU A 26 -10.51 -6.91 -12.26
N ALA A 27 -11.06 -7.65 -11.30
CA ALA A 27 -10.64 -9.02 -11.03
C ALA A 27 -10.85 -9.94 -12.25
N ALA A 28 -11.99 -9.81 -12.93
CA ALA A 28 -12.30 -10.60 -14.12
C ALA A 28 -11.31 -10.33 -15.25
N GLU A 29 -11.03 -9.05 -15.53
CA GLU A 29 -10.14 -8.65 -16.62
C GLU A 29 -8.67 -8.97 -16.32
N LEU A 30 -8.21 -8.80 -15.08
CA LEU A 30 -6.87 -9.24 -14.68
C LEU A 30 -6.69 -10.77 -14.84
N ARG A 31 -7.73 -11.56 -14.57
CA ARG A 31 -7.70 -13.01 -14.85
C ARG A 31 -7.65 -13.30 -16.36
N ALA A 32 -8.38 -12.53 -17.17
CA ALA A 32 -8.31 -12.63 -18.62
C ALA A 32 -6.91 -12.29 -19.16
N LEU A 33 -6.18 -11.38 -18.52
CA LEU A 33 -4.77 -11.08 -18.79
C LEU A 33 -3.79 -12.15 -18.24
N GLY A 34 -4.29 -13.22 -17.62
CA GLY A 34 -3.49 -14.36 -17.15
C GLY A 34 -2.98 -14.25 -15.72
N HIS A 35 -3.45 -13.30 -14.92
CA HIS A 35 -3.09 -13.18 -13.50
C HIS A 35 -3.94 -14.11 -12.63
N SER A 36 -3.36 -14.60 -11.54
CA SER A 36 -4.11 -15.30 -10.50
C SER A 36 -4.65 -14.28 -9.51
N VAL A 37 -5.96 -14.06 -9.48
CA VAL A 37 -6.58 -13.01 -8.65
C VAL A 37 -7.47 -13.58 -7.56
N THR A 38 -7.19 -13.21 -6.31
CA THR A 38 -8.03 -13.48 -5.14
C THR A 38 -8.56 -12.16 -4.57
N VAL A 39 -9.85 -12.13 -4.24
CA VAL A 39 -10.49 -10.99 -3.59
C VAL A 39 -10.68 -11.28 -2.10
N LEU A 40 -10.15 -10.41 -1.24
CA LEU A 40 -10.41 -10.42 0.20
C LEU A 40 -11.48 -9.37 0.52
N ALA A 41 -12.54 -9.79 1.20
CA ALA A 41 -13.64 -8.91 1.53
C ALA A 41 -14.28 -9.28 2.88
N PRO A 42 -14.94 -8.34 3.57
CA PRO A 42 -15.92 -8.71 4.58
C PRO A 42 -17.19 -9.27 3.92
N SER A 43 -18.03 -9.99 4.68
CA SER A 43 -19.38 -10.37 4.24
C SER A 43 -20.37 -10.42 5.40
N THR A 44 -21.63 -10.12 5.11
CA THR A 44 -22.75 -10.29 6.06
C THR A 44 -23.55 -11.58 5.83
N ARG A 45 -23.20 -12.41 4.84
CA ARG A 45 -23.87 -13.68 4.57
C ARG A 45 -23.11 -14.83 5.24
N ALA A 46 -23.81 -15.66 5.99
CA ALA A 46 -23.20 -16.81 6.68
C ALA A 46 -22.54 -17.81 5.72
N ALA A 47 -23.15 -18.06 4.55
CA ALA A 47 -22.60 -18.95 3.53
C ALA A 47 -21.23 -18.46 3.02
N ASP A 48 -21.10 -17.17 2.72
CA ASP A 48 -19.83 -16.57 2.28
C ASP A 48 -18.74 -16.73 3.36
N LEU A 49 -19.09 -16.51 4.63
CA LEU A 49 -18.14 -16.64 5.76
C LEU A 49 -17.69 -18.09 5.97
N LEU A 50 -18.58 -19.07 5.81
CA LEU A 50 -18.25 -20.49 5.87
C LEU A 50 -17.33 -20.89 4.72
N ALA A 51 -17.63 -20.44 3.49
CA ALA A 51 -16.79 -20.68 2.32
C ALA A 51 -15.39 -20.05 2.49
N GLY A 52 -15.32 -18.80 2.98
CA GLY A 52 -14.06 -18.13 3.26
C GLY A 52 -13.21 -18.87 4.30
N ARG A 53 -13.83 -19.40 5.37
CA ARG A 53 -13.10 -20.20 6.37
C ARG A 53 -12.53 -21.49 5.77
N ARG A 54 -13.28 -22.20 4.93
CA ARG A 54 -12.81 -23.40 4.23
C ARG A 54 -11.63 -23.08 3.32
N ALA A 55 -11.76 -22.04 2.49
CA ALA A 55 -10.70 -21.58 1.61
C ALA A 55 -9.38 -21.28 2.35
N LEU A 56 -9.47 -20.66 3.54
CA LEU A 56 -8.29 -20.39 4.36
C LEU A 56 -7.63 -21.64 4.95
N LEU A 57 -8.43 -22.64 5.35
CA LEU A 57 -7.95 -23.86 5.99
C LEU A 57 -7.41 -24.86 4.97
N ASP A 58 -8.21 -25.12 3.94
CA ASP A 58 -8.00 -26.18 2.95
C ASP A 58 -7.09 -25.74 1.80
N GLY A 59 -6.85 -24.42 1.68
CA GLY A 59 -6.04 -23.85 0.61
C GLY A 59 -6.74 -23.82 -0.74
N ASP A 60 -8.08 -24.00 -0.75
CA ASP A 60 -8.88 -23.88 -1.96
C ASP A 60 -8.65 -22.50 -2.59
N GLY A 61 -8.33 -22.48 -3.88
CA GLY A 61 -8.08 -21.30 -4.70
C GLY A 61 -9.36 -20.49 -4.97
N ALA A 62 -10.10 -20.15 -3.91
CA ALA A 62 -11.33 -19.40 -4.00
C ALA A 62 -11.09 -18.01 -4.60
N GLU A 63 -11.94 -17.64 -5.54
CA GLU A 63 -11.89 -16.32 -6.16
C GLU A 63 -12.14 -15.18 -5.17
N VAL A 64 -13.00 -15.45 -4.16
CA VAL A 64 -13.34 -14.50 -3.11
C VAL A 64 -13.26 -15.21 -1.75
N ILE A 65 -12.51 -14.62 -0.82
CA ILE A 65 -12.38 -15.11 0.55
C ILE A 65 -13.00 -14.09 1.49
N ALA A 66 -14.16 -14.45 2.07
CA ALA A 66 -14.81 -13.64 3.08
C ALA A 66 -14.11 -13.81 4.43
N LEU A 67 -13.42 -12.77 4.93
CA LEU A 67 -12.56 -12.88 6.11
C LEU A 67 -13.29 -12.68 7.44
N GLY A 68 -14.50 -12.13 7.41
CA GLY A 68 -15.31 -11.92 8.60
C GLY A 68 -16.47 -10.95 8.37
N PRO A 69 -17.31 -10.75 9.40
CA PRO A 69 -18.39 -9.79 9.34
C PRO A 69 -17.87 -8.35 9.34
N ALA A 70 -18.56 -7.48 8.59
CA ALA A 70 -18.46 -6.03 8.76
C ALA A 70 -19.68 -5.53 9.51
N VAL A 71 -19.48 -4.96 10.69
CA VAL A 71 -20.55 -4.38 11.51
C VAL A 71 -20.77 -2.94 11.05
N PRO A 72 -21.97 -2.57 10.55
CA PRO A 72 -22.22 -1.24 10.04
C PRO A 72 -22.03 -0.18 11.13
N VAL A 73 -21.32 0.91 10.83
CA VAL A 73 -21.07 2.02 11.78
C VAL A 73 -22.38 2.72 12.16
N SER A 74 -23.37 2.71 11.26
CA SER A 74 -24.73 3.15 11.56
C SER A 74 -25.73 2.46 10.65
N ARG A 75 -27.02 2.46 11.01
CA ARG A 75 -28.11 1.92 10.17
C ARG A 75 -28.22 2.60 8.79
N ARG A 76 -27.61 3.78 8.64
CA ARG A 76 -27.59 4.57 7.39
C ARG A 76 -26.27 4.47 6.64
N SER A 77 -25.22 3.92 7.26
CA SER A 77 -23.90 3.79 6.66
C SER A 77 -23.73 2.44 5.99
N ARG A 78 -23.12 2.44 4.80
CA ARG A 78 -22.61 1.22 4.14
C ARG A 78 -21.18 0.89 4.56
N ILE A 79 -20.53 1.76 5.32
CA ILE A 79 -19.22 1.50 5.92
C ILE A 79 -19.45 0.62 7.15
N GLY A 80 -18.80 -0.53 7.16
CA GLY A 80 -18.77 -1.40 8.32
C GLY A 80 -17.35 -1.58 8.84
N VAL A 81 -17.21 -1.59 10.17
CA VAL A 81 -15.94 -1.91 10.82
C VAL A 81 -15.78 -3.42 10.79
N PRO A 82 -14.69 -3.95 10.24
CA PRO A 82 -14.46 -5.39 10.23
C PRO A 82 -14.16 -5.87 11.66
N VAL A 83 -14.84 -6.93 12.11
CA VAL A 83 -14.68 -7.48 13.46
C VAL A 83 -14.05 -8.86 13.38
N GLY A 84 -13.01 -9.10 14.20
CA GLY A 84 -12.36 -10.42 14.27
C GLY A 84 -11.57 -10.84 13.02
N VAL A 85 -11.35 -9.93 12.07
CA VAL A 85 -10.75 -10.28 10.76
C VAL A 85 -9.22 -10.42 10.78
N ARG A 86 -8.51 -9.94 11.81
CA ARG A 86 -7.05 -9.81 11.77
C ARG A 86 -6.31 -11.13 11.60
N ALA A 87 -6.70 -12.16 12.35
CA ALA A 87 -6.06 -13.47 12.27
C ALA A 87 -6.28 -14.10 10.87
N ASN A 88 -7.51 -14.03 10.37
CA ASN A 88 -7.86 -14.53 9.04
C ASN A 88 -7.15 -13.76 7.93
N LEU A 89 -7.03 -12.44 8.04
CA LEU A 89 -6.29 -11.60 7.11
C LEU A 89 -4.80 -11.96 7.11
N ALA A 90 -4.18 -12.07 8.28
CA ALA A 90 -2.77 -12.44 8.39
C ALA A 90 -2.51 -13.82 7.76
N LEU A 91 -3.40 -14.78 8.01
CA LEU A 91 -3.33 -16.11 7.40
C LEU A 91 -3.50 -16.05 5.87
N ALA A 92 -4.48 -15.28 5.37
CA ALA A 92 -4.74 -15.11 3.95
C ALA A 92 -3.54 -14.51 3.22
N LEU A 93 -2.95 -13.45 3.76
CA LEU A 93 -1.78 -12.79 3.18
C LEU A 93 -0.54 -13.68 3.24
N ALA A 94 -0.34 -14.43 4.32
CA ALA A 94 0.81 -15.31 4.47
C ALA A 94 0.75 -16.53 3.54
N ARG A 95 -0.43 -17.16 3.39
CA ARG A 95 -0.62 -18.34 2.54
C ARG A 95 -0.80 -18.01 1.06
N GLY A 96 -1.31 -16.83 0.74
CA GLY A 96 -1.65 -16.47 -0.63
C GLY A 96 -0.45 -16.33 -1.57
N GLY A 97 0.75 -16.08 -1.03
CA GLY A 97 1.97 -15.94 -1.84
C GLY A 97 1.83 -14.86 -2.92
N TYR A 98 1.19 -13.74 -2.58
CA TYR A 98 0.87 -12.68 -3.53
C TYR A 98 2.11 -11.88 -3.91
N ASP A 99 2.20 -11.51 -5.19
CA ASP A 99 3.16 -10.53 -5.71
C ASP A 99 2.66 -9.10 -5.47
N VAL A 100 1.34 -8.90 -5.50
CA VAL A 100 0.68 -7.60 -5.27
C VAL A 100 -0.53 -7.75 -4.35
N VAL A 101 -0.66 -6.84 -3.39
CA VAL A 101 -1.86 -6.60 -2.57
C VAL A 101 -2.40 -5.21 -2.93
N HIS A 102 -3.59 -5.15 -3.52
CA HIS A 102 -4.24 -3.93 -3.95
C HIS A 102 -5.48 -3.65 -3.11
N GLY A 103 -5.42 -2.63 -2.26
CA GLY A 103 -6.51 -2.21 -1.39
C GLY A 103 -7.28 -1.02 -1.95
N PHE A 104 -8.61 -1.08 -1.85
CA PHE A 104 -9.50 -0.03 -2.34
C PHE A 104 -10.04 0.79 -1.16
N GLU A 105 -10.09 2.12 -1.30
CA GLU A 105 -10.51 3.08 -0.27
C GLU A 105 -9.81 2.89 1.10
N PRO A 106 -8.47 2.77 1.16
CA PRO A 106 -7.75 2.52 2.42
C PRO A 106 -7.68 3.74 3.36
N GLY A 107 -8.25 4.89 2.95
CA GLY A 107 -8.45 6.04 3.84
C GLY A 107 -9.46 5.76 4.97
N LEU A 108 -10.27 4.71 4.83
CA LEU A 108 -11.17 4.23 5.87
C LEU A 108 -10.47 3.23 6.81
N PRO A 109 -10.77 3.24 8.13
CA PRO A 109 -10.29 2.24 9.07
C PRO A 109 -10.96 0.88 8.79
N SER A 110 -10.40 0.16 7.83
CA SER A 110 -11.08 -0.90 7.10
C SER A 110 -10.19 -2.11 6.83
N LEU A 111 -10.76 -3.13 6.18
CA LEU A 111 -9.99 -4.31 5.77
C LEU A 111 -8.87 -3.94 4.79
N SER A 112 -9.11 -3.02 3.85
CA SER A 112 -8.11 -2.53 2.89
C SER A 112 -6.92 -1.88 3.61
N TYR A 113 -7.18 -1.01 4.59
CA TYR A 113 -6.13 -0.39 5.40
C TYR A 113 -5.27 -1.45 6.10
N LEU A 114 -5.90 -2.42 6.77
CA LEU A 114 -5.18 -3.48 7.49
C LEU A 114 -4.37 -4.35 6.53
N ALA A 115 -4.93 -4.68 5.37
CA ALA A 115 -4.27 -5.53 4.38
C ALA A 115 -3.01 -4.86 3.80
N LEU A 116 -3.09 -3.57 3.46
CA LEU A 116 -1.94 -2.82 2.94
C LEU A 116 -0.87 -2.62 4.00
N ARG A 117 -1.26 -2.33 5.24
CA ARG A 117 -0.32 -2.23 6.36
C ARG A 117 0.44 -3.54 6.60
N ASP A 118 -0.27 -4.68 6.54
CA ASP A 118 0.29 -6.00 6.88
C ASP A 118 0.83 -6.76 5.66
N ALA A 119 0.75 -6.17 4.46
CA ALA A 119 1.23 -6.77 3.23
C ALA A 119 2.74 -7.09 3.30
N ARG A 120 3.08 -8.24 2.71
CA ARG A 120 4.47 -8.67 2.42
C ARG A 120 4.83 -8.53 0.93
N ALA A 121 3.82 -8.21 0.13
CA ALA A 121 3.88 -8.03 -1.31
C ALA A 121 3.97 -6.53 -1.65
N PHE A 122 4.04 -6.19 -2.94
CA PHE A 122 3.82 -4.82 -3.38
C PHE A 122 2.40 -4.37 -3.01
N ALA A 123 2.26 -3.22 -2.38
CA ALA A 123 1.02 -2.67 -1.86
C ALA A 123 0.57 -1.49 -2.73
N VAL A 124 -0.61 -1.63 -3.34
CA VAL A 124 -1.22 -0.61 -4.19
C VAL A 124 -2.50 -0.11 -3.54
N ALA A 125 -2.75 1.20 -3.59
CA ALA A 125 -3.97 1.81 -3.06
C ALA A 125 -4.74 2.53 -4.16
N THR A 126 -6.03 2.22 -4.33
CA THR A 126 -6.94 2.98 -5.21
C THR A 126 -8.01 3.71 -4.42
N PHE A 127 -8.22 4.99 -4.75
CA PHE A 127 -9.30 5.84 -4.23
C PHE A 127 -10.33 6.11 -5.32
N LEU A 128 -11.61 5.93 -5.01
CA LEU A 128 -12.69 6.04 -6.00
C LEU A 128 -13.62 7.22 -5.75
N SER A 129 -13.54 7.86 -4.57
CA SER A 129 -14.48 8.90 -4.18
C SER A 129 -13.86 9.91 -3.21
N PRO A 130 -13.95 11.22 -3.50
CA PRO A 130 -13.49 12.26 -2.58
C PRO A 130 -14.30 12.26 -1.27
N GLU A 131 -15.59 11.90 -1.32
CA GLU A 131 -16.47 11.85 -0.12
C GLU A 131 -15.99 10.85 0.95
N ARG A 132 -15.25 9.80 0.57
CA ARG A 132 -14.90 8.68 1.45
C ARG A 132 -13.57 8.87 2.17
N LEU A 133 -12.96 10.03 1.98
CA LEU A 133 -11.72 10.45 2.63
C LEU A 133 -11.97 11.17 3.96
N GLY A 134 -13.23 11.36 4.37
CA GLY A 134 -13.61 12.17 5.53
C GLY A 134 -13.19 11.65 6.92
N TYR A 135 -12.62 10.46 7.05
CA TYR A 135 -12.10 9.96 8.33
C TYR A 135 -10.59 10.23 8.41
N PRO A 136 -10.12 11.21 9.21
CA PRO A 136 -8.69 11.49 9.29
C PRO A 136 -7.98 10.37 10.03
N PRO A 137 -7.10 9.57 9.39
CA PRO A 137 -6.18 8.73 10.14
C PRO A 137 -5.28 9.65 10.98
N GLY A 138 -4.97 9.25 12.21
CA GLY A 138 -3.95 9.95 12.99
C GLY A 138 -2.62 9.99 12.24
N LYS A 139 -1.79 11.03 12.45
CA LYS A 139 -0.50 11.22 11.75
C LYS A 139 0.34 9.92 11.68
N ALA A 140 0.47 9.21 12.81
CA ALA A 140 1.20 7.95 12.89
C ALA A 140 0.59 6.81 12.05
N GLN A 141 -0.74 6.74 11.92
CA GLN A 141 -1.41 5.73 11.07
C GLN A 141 -1.17 6.01 9.60
N ARG A 142 -1.22 7.30 9.21
CA ARG A 142 -0.92 7.75 7.86
C ARG A 142 0.51 7.44 7.45
N GLU A 143 1.48 7.85 8.24
CA GLU A 143 2.91 7.62 7.96
C GLU A 143 3.21 6.12 7.88
N ARG A 144 2.60 5.33 8.77
CA ARG A 144 2.72 3.87 8.72
C ARG A 144 2.10 3.27 7.47
N LEU A 145 1.00 3.81 6.95
CA LEU A 145 0.45 3.33 5.69
C LEU A 145 1.34 3.73 4.51
N LEU A 146 1.73 5.01 4.42
CA LEU A 146 2.59 5.54 3.35
C LEU A 146 3.91 4.80 3.25
N GLY A 147 4.53 4.44 4.39
CA GLY A 147 5.75 3.62 4.41
C GLY A 147 5.62 2.22 3.79
N ARG A 148 4.40 1.78 3.50
CA ARG A 148 4.10 0.44 3.01
C ARG A 148 3.65 0.45 1.55
N LEU A 149 3.07 1.55 1.08
CA LEU A 149 2.52 1.70 -0.27
C LEU A 149 3.61 1.91 -1.32
N ASP A 150 3.43 1.29 -2.48
CA ASP A 150 4.32 1.40 -3.64
C ASP A 150 3.74 2.23 -4.77
N ALA A 151 2.41 2.32 -4.82
CA ALA A 151 1.67 3.06 -5.82
C ALA A 151 0.34 3.57 -5.24
N LEU A 152 0.01 4.80 -5.60
CA LEU A 152 -1.23 5.48 -5.27
C LEU A 152 -1.99 5.74 -6.57
N LEU A 153 -3.26 5.34 -6.59
CA LEU A 153 -4.13 5.42 -7.76
C LEU A 153 -5.43 6.14 -7.39
N ALA A 154 -6.00 6.87 -8.34
CA ALA A 154 -7.29 7.51 -8.17
C ALA A 154 -8.13 7.39 -9.45
N THR A 155 -9.46 7.39 -9.34
CA THR A 155 -10.32 7.30 -10.53
C THR A 155 -10.61 8.64 -11.20
N SER A 156 -10.12 9.74 -10.64
CA SER A 156 -10.21 11.09 -11.21
C SER A 156 -9.21 12.04 -10.55
N GLU A 157 -8.88 13.14 -11.22
CA GLU A 157 -8.03 14.21 -10.67
C GLU A 157 -8.58 14.76 -9.36
N ALA A 158 -9.88 15.07 -9.31
CA ALA A 158 -10.52 15.54 -8.08
C ALA A 158 -10.41 14.53 -6.90
N THR A 159 -10.38 13.23 -7.20
CA THR A 159 -10.17 12.20 -6.17
C THR A 159 -8.70 12.14 -5.75
N ALA A 160 -7.77 12.28 -6.69
CA ALA A 160 -6.34 12.35 -6.44
C ALA A 160 -6.00 13.54 -5.54
N GLU A 161 -6.49 14.73 -5.87
CA GLU A 161 -6.30 15.95 -5.08
C GLU A 161 -6.81 15.79 -3.65
N ALA A 162 -8.06 15.34 -3.49
CA ALA A 162 -8.65 15.11 -2.16
C ALA A 162 -7.91 14.03 -1.35
N ALA A 163 -7.36 13.02 -2.02
CA ALA A 163 -6.58 11.96 -1.40
C ALA A 163 -5.19 12.46 -1.00
N ALA A 164 -4.51 13.24 -1.85
CA ALA A 164 -3.19 13.80 -1.62
C ALA A 164 -3.13 14.73 -0.40
N GLU A 165 -4.22 15.47 -0.12
CA GLU A 165 -4.35 16.25 1.12
C GLU A 165 -4.16 15.41 2.39
N ARG A 166 -4.54 14.13 2.34
CA ARG A 166 -4.54 13.22 3.50
C ARG A 166 -3.47 12.16 3.43
N LEU A 167 -3.08 11.73 2.24
CA LEU A 167 -2.06 10.72 1.97
C LEU A 167 -1.18 11.30 0.87
N PRO A 168 -0.19 12.16 1.23
CA PRO A 168 0.68 12.79 0.26
C PRO A 168 1.45 11.75 -0.58
N GLY A 169 1.57 12.01 -1.88
CA GLY A 169 2.29 11.17 -2.82
C GLY A 169 1.82 11.40 -4.26
N ASP A 170 2.45 10.71 -5.19
CA ASP A 170 2.14 10.82 -6.62
C ASP A 170 1.02 9.84 -7.00
N TYR A 171 -0.09 10.38 -7.49
CA TYR A 171 -1.27 9.61 -7.89
C TYR A 171 -1.30 9.41 -9.41
N ARG A 172 -1.47 8.16 -9.85
CA ARG A 172 -1.85 7.86 -11.25
C ARG A 172 -3.37 7.81 -11.35
N VAL A 173 -3.92 8.61 -12.27
CA VAL A 173 -5.36 8.55 -12.57
C VAL A 173 -5.63 7.36 -13.46
N VAL A 174 -6.56 6.50 -13.05
CA VAL A 174 -6.97 5.28 -13.77
C VAL A 174 -8.47 5.32 -14.10
N PRO A 175 -8.92 4.58 -15.13
CA PRO A 175 -10.34 4.54 -15.47
C PRO A 175 -11.23 4.05 -14.33
N VAL A 176 -12.50 4.50 -14.30
CA VAL A 176 -13.49 3.97 -13.32
C VAL A 176 -13.83 2.50 -13.60
N GLY A 177 -13.75 2.08 -14.87
CA GLY A 177 -14.20 0.77 -15.34
C GLY A 177 -15.70 0.76 -15.66
N VAL A 178 -16.10 0.19 -16.79
CA VAL A 178 -17.50 -0.11 -17.15
C VAL A 178 -17.53 -1.37 -18.02
N ASP A 179 -18.63 -2.11 -17.97
CA ASP A 179 -18.88 -3.24 -18.85
C ASP A 179 -19.71 -2.78 -20.07
N PRO A 180 -19.10 -2.56 -21.24
CA PRO A 180 -19.81 -2.07 -22.42
C PRO A 180 -20.83 -3.05 -22.99
N GLU A 181 -20.70 -4.35 -22.69
CA GLU A 181 -21.63 -5.40 -23.12
C GLU A 181 -22.86 -5.44 -22.23
N LEU A 182 -22.68 -5.38 -20.90
CA LEU A 182 -23.79 -5.26 -19.96
C LEU A 182 -24.61 -3.99 -20.22
N PHE A 183 -23.93 -2.88 -20.51
CA PHE A 183 -24.55 -1.59 -20.84
C PHE A 183 -24.58 -1.35 -22.35
N ARG A 184 -24.90 -2.37 -23.15
CA ARG A 184 -25.13 -2.17 -24.59
C ARG A 184 -26.41 -1.35 -24.86
N PRO A 185 -26.48 -0.57 -25.96
CA PRO A 185 -27.60 0.32 -26.21
C PRO A 185 -28.82 -0.49 -26.62
N GLY A 186 -29.97 -0.19 -26.01
CA GLY A 186 -31.26 -0.76 -26.37
C GLY A 186 -32.05 0.16 -27.30
N ARG A 187 -33.31 -0.22 -27.55
CA ARG A 187 -34.26 0.67 -28.22
C ARG A 187 -34.58 1.86 -27.31
N LYS A 188 -34.12 3.05 -27.72
CA LYS A 188 -34.31 4.29 -26.95
C LYS A 188 -35.79 4.69 -26.86
N ARG A 189 -36.24 4.98 -25.65
CA ARG A 189 -37.57 5.53 -25.33
C ARG A 189 -37.44 7.01 -25.00
N ARG A 190 -38.54 7.76 -25.10
CA ARG A 190 -38.64 9.15 -24.59
C ARG A 190 -38.62 9.17 -23.06
N LEU A 191 -37.48 8.79 -22.50
CA LEU A 191 -37.26 8.54 -21.09
C LEU A 191 -36.05 9.35 -20.62
N VAL A 192 -36.28 10.17 -19.61
CA VAL A 192 -35.24 10.85 -18.82
C VAL A 192 -35.03 10.05 -17.54
N VAL A 193 -33.79 9.65 -17.27
CA VAL A 193 -33.39 9.05 -16.00
C VAL A 193 -32.59 10.09 -15.23
N TYR A 194 -33.02 10.42 -14.01
CA TYR A 194 -32.31 11.33 -13.12
C TYR A 194 -31.83 10.55 -11.90
N GLU A 195 -30.52 10.51 -11.67
CA GLU A 195 -29.97 10.01 -10.40
C GLU A 195 -30.36 10.98 -9.29
N TRP A 196 -31.33 10.59 -8.47
CA TRP A 196 -31.92 11.48 -7.49
C TRP A 196 -31.14 11.45 -6.16
N ARG A 197 -30.91 12.65 -5.60
CA ARG A 197 -30.42 12.86 -4.23
C ARG A 197 -31.36 13.78 -3.44
N PRO A 198 -31.61 13.49 -2.15
CA PRO A 198 -32.45 14.35 -1.31
C PRO A 198 -31.83 15.72 -1.01
N THR A 199 -30.51 15.82 -1.04
CA THR A 199 -29.71 17.04 -0.80
C THR A 199 -29.78 18.00 -2.00
N GLU A 200 -29.92 17.48 -3.22
CA GLU A 200 -29.85 18.23 -4.47
C GLU A 200 -31.22 18.74 -4.95
N ARG A 201 -31.87 19.56 -4.12
CA ARG A 201 -33.23 20.07 -4.41
C ARG A 201 -33.28 21.01 -5.61
N ALA A 202 -32.24 21.80 -5.85
CA ALA A 202 -32.18 22.72 -6.98
C ALA A 202 -32.20 21.96 -8.31
N LEU A 203 -31.26 21.04 -8.49
CA LEU A 203 -31.20 20.17 -9.67
C LEU A 203 -32.50 19.38 -9.85
N GLY A 204 -33.03 18.78 -8.79
CA GLY A 204 -34.30 18.05 -8.85
C GLY A 204 -35.48 18.91 -9.30
N ARG A 205 -35.55 20.19 -8.88
CA ARG A 205 -36.58 21.13 -9.35
C ARG A 205 -36.40 21.47 -10.83
N SER A 206 -35.17 21.67 -11.30
CA SER A 206 -34.85 21.95 -12.70
C SER A 206 -35.26 20.81 -13.62
N VAL A 207 -34.90 19.56 -13.28
CA VAL A 207 -35.31 18.36 -14.03
C VAL A 207 -36.83 18.26 -14.09
N VAL A 208 -37.50 18.38 -12.94
CA VAL A 208 -38.97 18.30 -12.87
C VAL A 208 -39.64 19.42 -13.67
N ARG A 209 -39.04 20.62 -13.72
CA ARG A 209 -39.56 21.74 -14.53
C ARG A 209 -39.47 21.39 -16.02
N ALA A 210 -38.30 20.96 -16.51
CA ALA A 210 -38.12 20.58 -17.91
C ALA A 210 -39.13 19.50 -18.35
N LEU A 211 -39.37 18.49 -17.50
CA LEU A 211 -40.31 17.41 -17.84
C LEU A 211 -41.78 17.85 -17.93
N ARG A 212 -42.17 18.98 -17.31
CA ARG A 212 -43.54 19.52 -17.47
C ARG A 212 -43.77 20.02 -18.89
N ASP A 213 -42.72 20.59 -19.49
CA ASP A 213 -42.77 21.24 -20.80
C ASP A 213 -42.52 20.23 -21.94
N LEU A 214 -42.21 18.97 -21.61
CA LEU A 214 -41.96 17.89 -22.57
C LEU A 214 -43.10 16.84 -22.56
N PRO A 215 -44.18 17.02 -23.35
CA PRO A 215 -45.26 16.05 -23.42
C PRO A 215 -44.78 14.72 -24.04
N GLY A 216 -45.28 13.60 -23.51
CA GLY A 216 -44.92 12.26 -23.96
C GLY A 216 -43.55 11.75 -23.48
N TRP A 217 -42.80 12.55 -22.72
CA TRP A 217 -41.59 12.11 -22.03
C TRP A 217 -41.89 11.59 -20.62
N GLU A 218 -41.26 10.47 -20.27
CA GLU A 218 -41.28 9.84 -18.95
C GLU A 218 -40.04 10.25 -18.13
N LEU A 219 -40.18 10.24 -16.81
CA LEU A 219 -39.11 10.50 -15.84
C LEU A 219 -38.96 9.32 -14.91
N VAL A 220 -37.74 8.81 -14.77
CA VAL A 220 -37.37 7.89 -13.69
C VAL A 220 -36.42 8.57 -12.74
N LEU A 221 -36.85 8.72 -11.49
CA LEU A 221 -36.05 9.16 -10.36
C LEU A 221 -35.32 7.93 -9.81
N LEU A 222 -34.07 7.76 -10.24
CA LEU A 222 -33.22 6.64 -9.91
C LEU A 222 -32.55 6.85 -8.55
N ARG A 223 -32.72 5.89 -7.64
CA ARG A 223 -32.02 5.86 -6.35
C ARG A 223 -30.98 4.76 -6.34
N THR A 224 -29.74 5.15 -6.12
CA THR A 224 -28.54 4.28 -6.09
C THR A 224 -28.04 4.04 -4.66
N LYS A 225 -28.52 4.83 -3.69
CA LYS A 225 -28.33 4.67 -2.25
C LYS A 225 -29.65 4.24 -1.56
N PRO A 226 -29.63 3.60 -0.36
CA PRO A 226 -30.82 3.16 0.34
C PRO A 226 -31.73 4.34 0.74
N LEU A 227 -32.97 4.05 1.15
CA LEU A 227 -34.02 5.05 1.36
C LEU A 227 -33.61 6.14 2.39
N SER A 228 -33.35 7.35 1.89
CA SER A 228 -33.05 8.55 2.69
C SER A 228 -34.13 9.65 2.56
N GLY A 229 -35.12 9.45 1.68
CA GLY A 229 -36.22 10.38 1.46
C GLY A 229 -37.15 9.94 0.33
N ARG A 230 -38.24 10.68 0.13
CA ARG A 230 -39.19 10.48 -0.97
C ARG A 230 -39.08 11.65 -1.94
N PRO A 231 -38.81 11.40 -3.23
CA PRO A 231 -38.84 12.45 -4.24
C PRO A 231 -40.25 13.06 -4.32
N SER A 232 -40.35 14.38 -4.45
CA SER A 232 -41.62 15.03 -4.70
C SER A 232 -41.95 14.95 -6.20
N THR A 233 -43.06 14.27 -6.53
CA THR A 233 -43.60 14.23 -7.89
C THR A 233 -44.82 15.16 -7.98
N PRO A 234 -44.74 16.28 -8.73
CA PRO A 234 -45.88 17.17 -8.92
C PRO A 234 -47.06 16.46 -9.56
N ARG A 235 -48.28 16.96 -9.30
CA ARG A 235 -49.51 16.40 -9.89
C ARG A 235 -49.47 16.37 -11.43
N SER A 236 -48.82 17.34 -12.05
CA SER A 236 -48.67 17.43 -13.51
C SER A 236 -47.85 16.29 -14.14
N LEU A 237 -47.03 15.58 -13.35
CA LEU A 237 -46.22 14.45 -13.83
C LEU A 237 -46.78 13.09 -13.35
N ARG A 238 -47.98 13.06 -12.77
CA ARG A 238 -48.62 11.83 -12.31
C ARG A 238 -48.79 10.86 -13.49
N GLY A 239 -48.33 9.62 -13.32
CA GLY A 239 -48.38 8.60 -14.36
C GLY A 239 -47.23 8.65 -15.39
N ARG A 240 -46.38 9.68 -15.33
CA ARG A 240 -45.19 9.83 -16.18
C ARG A 240 -43.87 9.92 -15.40
N ALA A 241 -43.94 10.15 -14.09
CA ALA A 241 -42.79 10.14 -13.20
C ALA A 241 -42.84 8.94 -12.25
N HIS A 242 -41.76 8.15 -12.25
CA HIS A 242 -41.63 6.93 -11.46
C HIS A 242 -40.37 6.98 -10.61
N VAL A 243 -40.38 6.31 -9.46
CA VAL A 243 -39.20 6.16 -8.61
C VAL A 243 -38.72 4.72 -8.71
N ARG A 244 -37.45 4.50 -9.02
CA ARG A 244 -36.83 3.16 -9.02
C ARG A 244 -35.62 3.16 -8.10
N THR A 245 -35.43 2.07 -7.35
CA THR A 245 -34.22 1.83 -6.56
C THR A 245 -33.46 0.68 -7.20
N LEU A 246 -32.31 0.97 -7.77
CA LEU A 246 -31.44 0.00 -8.44
C LEU A 246 -30.03 0.23 -7.91
N LEU A 247 -29.51 -0.75 -7.18
CA LEU A 247 -28.32 -0.58 -6.33
C LEU A 247 -27.04 -1.10 -6.98
N ASP A 248 -27.15 -1.97 -7.98
CA ASP A 248 -26.05 -2.57 -8.74
C ASP A 248 -26.22 -2.36 -10.26
N GLY A 249 -25.14 -2.56 -11.01
CA GLY A 249 -25.09 -2.34 -12.45
C GLY A 249 -26.07 -3.24 -13.20
N ALA A 250 -26.17 -4.52 -12.81
CA ALA A 250 -27.09 -5.47 -13.42
C ALA A 250 -28.56 -5.01 -13.30
N GLY A 251 -28.96 -4.46 -12.16
CA GLY A 251 -30.30 -3.88 -11.99
C GLY A 251 -30.50 -2.60 -12.80
N ARG A 252 -29.45 -1.77 -12.95
CA ARG A 252 -29.49 -0.49 -13.70
C ARG A 252 -29.50 -0.69 -15.22
N ALA A 253 -28.82 -1.71 -15.74
CA ALA A 253 -28.59 -1.89 -17.17
C ALA A 253 -29.86 -1.87 -18.03
N PRO A 254 -30.96 -2.59 -17.71
CA PRO A 254 -32.18 -2.52 -18.51
C PRO A 254 -32.75 -1.11 -18.58
N LEU A 255 -32.79 -0.38 -17.46
CA LEU A 255 -33.31 0.99 -17.41
C LEU A 255 -32.44 1.95 -18.25
N LEU A 256 -31.12 1.86 -18.11
CA LEU A 256 -30.20 2.76 -18.81
C LEU A 256 -30.14 2.45 -20.33
N SER A 257 -30.27 1.18 -20.71
CA SER A 257 -30.30 0.77 -22.13
C SER A 257 -31.44 1.44 -22.91
N GLU A 258 -32.61 1.63 -22.28
CA GLU A 258 -33.78 2.27 -22.87
C GLU A 258 -33.78 3.81 -22.71
N ALA A 259 -32.98 4.35 -21.80
CA ALA A 259 -32.96 5.78 -21.51
C ALA A 259 -32.36 6.59 -22.67
N SER A 260 -33.06 7.66 -23.07
CA SER A 260 -32.56 8.61 -24.07
C SER A 260 -31.68 9.68 -23.45
N ILE A 261 -32.00 10.11 -22.22
CA ILE A 261 -31.31 11.19 -21.51
C ILE A 261 -31.04 10.72 -20.08
N PHE A 262 -29.81 10.93 -19.62
CA PHE A 262 -29.42 10.68 -18.23
C PHE A 262 -28.94 11.97 -17.57
N VAL A 263 -29.43 12.23 -16.35
CA VAL A 263 -29.04 13.38 -15.52
C VAL A 263 -28.30 12.84 -14.30
N PRO A 264 -26.98 13.06 -14.18
CA PRO A 264 -26.21 12.67 -13.00
C PRO A 264 -26.57 13.54 -11.79
N ALA A 265 -26.43 12.98 -10.59
CA ALA A 265 -26.37 13.76 -9.36
C ALA A 265 -24.96 14.33 -9.17
N PHE A 266 -24.85 15.46 -8.46
CA PHE A 266 -23.56 16.06 -8.10
C PHE A 266 -22.78 15.17 -7.12
N GLU A 267 -23.45 14.70 -6.06
CA GLU A 267 -22.97 13.72 -5.09
C GLU A 267 -23.47 12.30 -5.48
N GLY A 268 -23.49 12.09 -6.79
CA GLY A 268 -23.86 10.85 -7.47
C GLY A 268 -22.87 9.72 -7.22
N VAL A 269 -23.20 8.52 -7.69
CA VAL A 269 -22.17 7.49 -7.85
C VAL A 269 -21.55 7.72 -9.21
N SER A 270 -20.27 8.11 -9.27
CA SER A 270 -19.60 8.52 -10.52
C SER A 270 -19.73 7.48 -11.65
N ARG A 271 -19.72 6.18 -11.29
CA ARG A 271 -19.93 5.06 -12.21
C ARG A 271 -21.25 5.12 -12.98
N VAL A 272 -22.32 5.65 -12.39
CA VAL A 272 -23.67 5.56 -12.99
C VAL A 272 -23.80 6.46 -14.24
N ALA A 273 -23.12 7.61 -14.25
CA ALA A 273 -23.01 8.43 -15.45
C ALA A 273 -22.27 7.70 -16.57
N LEU A 274 -21.20 6.99 -16.23
CA LEU A 274 -20.42 6.18 -17.16
C LEU A 274 -21.23 4.99 -17.72
N GLU A 275 -22.03 4.33 -16.89
CA GLU A 275 -22.95 3.26 -17.32
C GLU A 275 -24.03 3.78 -18.26
N ALA A 276 -24.59 4.96 -17.99
CA ALA A 276 -25.58 5.59 -18.86
C ALA A 276 -24.98 6.00 -20.21
N ALA A 277 -23.75 6.53 -20.19
CA ALA A 277 -22.98 6.84 -21.37
C ALA A 277 -22.67 5.59 -22.19
N ALA A 278 -22.20 4.51 -21.56
CA ALA A 278 -21.98 3.21 -22.22
C ALA A 278 -23.28 2.69 -22.86
N ALA A 279 -24.42 2.83 -22.16
CA ALA A 279 -25.74 2.52 -22.69
C ALA A 279 -26.19 3.40 -23.87
N GLY A 280 -25.43 4.43 -24.25
CA GLY A 280 -25.74 5.36 -25.34
C GLY A 280 -26.83 6.37 -24.98
N ALA A 281 -27.05 6.65 -23.70
CA ALA A 281 -27.89 7.78 -23.28
C ALA A 281 -27.09 9.08 -23.40
N ALA A 282 -27.74 10.17 -23.81
CA ALA A 282 -27.13 11.49 -23.76
C ALA A 282 -27.02 11.94 -22.30
N VAL A 283 -25.81 12.24 -21.83
CA VAL A 283 -25.55 12.64 -20.44
C VAL A 283 -25.62 14.15 -20.31
N VAL A 284 -26.45 14.64 -19.39
CA VAL A 284 -26.61 16.07 -19.12
C VAL A 284 -25.45 16.56 -18.27
N SER A 285 -24.56 17.35 -18.87
CA SER A 285 -23.41 17.95 -18.18
C SER A 285 -22.95 19.26 -18.86
N PRO A 286 -23.81 20.29 -18.98
CA PRO A 286 -23.38 21.59 -19.52
C PRO A 286 -22.35 22.26 -18.59
N PRO A 287 -21.44 23.10 -19.13
CA PRO A 287 -20.52 23.89 -18.31
C PRO A 287 -21.27 24.77 -17.31
N GLY A 288 -20.77 24.88 -16.07
CA GLY A 288 -21.37 25.72 -15.03
C GLY A 288 -22.59 25.08 -14.32
N LEU A 289 -22.85 23.79 -14.53
CA LEU A 289 -24.02 23.11 -13.97
C LEU A 289 -24.05 23.12 -12.42
N LEU A 290 -22.90 23.05 -11.77
CA LEU A 290 -22.80 23.07 -10.30
C LEU A 290 -23.23 24.42 -9.73
N GLU A 291 -22.86 25.50 -10.41
CA GLU A 291 -23.15 26.88 -10.04
C GLU A 291 -24.59 27.27 -10.41
N GLN A 292 -25.09 26.77 -11.55
CA GLN A 292 -26.42 27.10 -12.08
C GLN A 292 -27.20 25.83 -12.50
N PRO A 293 -27.88 25.15 -11.54
CA PRO A 293 -28.63 23.93 -11.82
C PRO A 293 -29.79 24.08 -12.83
N GLU A 294 -30.24 25.29 -13.12
CA GLU A 294 -31.23 25.59 -14.16
C GLU A 294 -30.73 25.23 -15.57
N LEU A 295 -29.41 25.21 -15.80
CA LEU A 295 -28.82 24.78 -17.06
C LEU A 295 -29.17 23.33 -17.41
N ALA A 296 -29.42 22.47 -16.40
CA ALA A 296 -29.93 21.13 -16.61
C ALA A 296 -31.25 21.14 -17.40
N ALA A 297 -32.16 22.07 -17.09
CA ALA A 297 -33.47 22.11 -17.71
C ALA A 297 -33.38 22.50 -19.19
N ALA A 298 -32.51 23.47 -19.52
CA ALA A 298 -32.26 23.89 -20.89
C ALA A 298 -31.61 22.76 -21.72
N GLU A 299 -30.63 22.05 -21.17
CA GLU A 299 -29.98 20.94 -21.88
C GLU A 299 -30.92 19.75 -22.06
N ILE A 300 -31.75 19.42 -21.07
CA ILE A 300 -32.79 18.39 -21.20
C ILE A 300 -33.77 18.75 -22.33
N ALA A 301 -34.25 20.01 -22.37
CA ALA A 301 -35.15 20.45 -23.42
C ALA A 301 -34.50 20.34 -24.81
N ARG A 302 -33.27 20.81 -24.96
CA ARG A 302 -32.51 20.71 -26.22
C ARG A 302 -32.32 19.27 -26.68
N LEU A 303 -31.92 18.38 -25.76
CA LEU A 303 -31.76 16.95 -26.05
C LEU A 303 -33.09 16.27 -26.38
N ALA A 304 -34.20 16.74 -25.81
CA ALA A 304 -35.52 16.17 -26.08
C ALA A 304 -36.08 16.60 -27.44
N GLU A 305 -35.86 17.85 -27.83
CA GLU A 305 -36.37 18.46 -29.06
C GLU A 305 -35.51 18.12 -30.30
N ASP A 306 -34.19 18.14 -30.19
CA ASP A 306 -33.27 17.84 -31.28
C ASP A 306 -32.75 16.40 -31.21
N GLU A 307 -33.39 15.51 -31.97
CA GLU A 307 -33.00 14.09 -32.07
C GLU A 307 -31.61 13.89 -32.65
N ALA A 308 -31.21 14.69 -33.63
CA ALA A 308 -29.90 14.59 -34.26
C ALA A 308 -28.79 14.98 -33.28
N TYR A 309 -28.98 16.08 -32.53
CA TYR A 309 -28.07 16.46 -31.46
C TYR A 309 -28.00 15.42 -30.34
N ARG A 310 -29.15 14.90 -29.89
CA ARG A 310 -29.21 13.85 -28.86
C ARG A 310 -28.46 12.59 -29.28
N LYS A 311 -28.63 12.14 -30.53
CA LYS A 311 -27.95 10.95 -31.04
C LYS A 311 -26.43 11.15 -31.05
N ARG A 312 -25.95 12.28 -31.59
CA ARG A 312 -24.51 12.61 -31.58
C ARG A 312 -23.95 12.70 -30.17
N SER A 313 -24.67 13.33 -29.25
CA SER A 313 -24.27 13.44 -27.83
C SER A 313 -24.16 12.06 -27.16
N GLY A 314 -25.14 11.17 -27.39
CA GLY A 314 -25.10 9.80 -26.88
C GLY A 314 -23.98 8.95 -27.48
N GLU A 315 -23.72 9.08 -28.79
CA GLU A 315 -22.61 8.40 -29.48
C GLU A 315 -21.25 8.86 -28.94
N GLN A 316 -21.06 10.17 -28.75
CA GLN A 316 -19.85 10.73 -28.15
C GLN A 316 -19.65 10.28 -26.70
N ALA A 317 -20.72 10.30 -25.90
CA ALA A 317 -20.68 9.83 -24.52
C ALA A 317 -20.31 8.34 -24.45
N ARG A 318 -20.87 7.51 -25.34
CA ARG A 318 -20.54 6.09 -25.43
C ARG A 318 -19.08 5.86 -25.80
N ALA A 319 -18.57 6.55 -26.82
CA ALA A 319 -17.17 6.41 -27.24
C ALA A 319 -16.21 6.78 -26.09
N ALA A 320 -16.51 7.84 -25.34
CA ALA A 320 -15.75 8.21 -24.14
C ALA A 320 -15.87 7.14 -23.03
N ALA A 321 -17.03 6.50 -22.88
CA ALA A 321 -17.25 5.46 -21.89
C ALA A 321 -16.53 4.14 -22.20
N GLU A 322 -16.46 3.76 -23.48
CA GLU A 322 -15.71 2.58 -23.94
C GLU A 322 -14.21 2.69 -23.63
N GLY A 323 -13.66 3.91 -23.70
CA GLY A 323 -12.29 4.23 -23.25
C GLY A 323 -12.07 4.08 -21.74
N GLN A 324 -13.14 3.93 -20.95
CA GLN A 324 -13.07 3.65 -19.52
C GLN A 324 -13.58 2.25 -19.14
N SER A 325 -13.54 1.31 -20.08
CA SER A 325 -13.95 -0.08 -19.85
C SER A 325 -13.12 -0.77 -18.76
N PHE A 326 -13.63 -1.88 -18.21
CA PHE A 326 -12.85 -2.70 -17.29
C PHE A 326 -11.55 -3.25 -17.93
N GLY A 327 -11.55 -3.53 -19.23
CA GLY A 327 -10.35 -3.90 -19.97
C GLY A 327 -9.30 -2.79 -20.00
N ALA A 328 -9.73 -1.54 -20.26
CA ALA A 328 -8.84 -0.37 -20.20
C ALA A 328 -8.28 -0.16 -18.79
N LEU A 329 -9.13 -0.28 -17.76
CA LEU A 329 -8.69 -0.25 -16.36
C LEU A 329 -7.67 -1.35 -16.07
N ALA A 330 -7.92 -2.59 -16.47
CA ALA A 330 -7.02 -3.71 -16.21
C ALA A 330 -5.67 -3.55 -16.91
N ALA A 331 -5.64 -2.98 -18.12
CA ALA A 331 -4.39 -2.68 -18.82
C ALA A 331 -3.52 -1.66 -18.05
N GLU A 332 -4.12 -0.56 -17.59
CA GLU A 332 -3.47 0.45 -16.76
C GLU A 332 -2.93 -0.15 -15.44
N ILE A 333 -3.74 -0.99 -14.79
CA ILE A 333 -3.36 -1.65 -13.54
C ILE A 333 -2.25 -2.69 -13.76
N ASP A 334 -2.29 -3.46 -14.86
CA ASP A 334 -1.24 -4.43 -15.20
C ASP A 334 0.10 -3.72 -15.45
N GLU A 335 0.10 -2.57 -16.13
CA GLU A 335 1.31 -1.77 -16.31
C GLU A 335 1.92 -1.35 -14.97
N VAL A 336 1.10 -0.83 -14.04
CA VAL A 336 1.53 -0.51 -12.68
C VAL A 336 2.12 -1.74 -11.99
N TYR A 337 1.43 -2.88 -12.04
CA TYR A 337 1.88 -4.10 -11.38
C TYR A 337 3.19 -4.63 -11.94
N ARG A 338 3.34 -4.63 -13.26
CA ARG A 338 4.58 -5.05 -13.92
C ARG A 338 5.72 -4.09 -13.62
N GLY A 339 5.47 -2.79 -13.59
CA GLY A 339 6.46 -1.77 -13.19
C GLY A 339 6.89 -1.93 -11.74
N LEU A 340 5.99 -2.32 -10.83
CA LEU A 340 6.36 -2.65 -9.46
C LEU A 340 7.20 -3.93 -9.38
N ALA A 341 6.85 -4.95 -10.16
CA ALA A 341 7.58 -6.21 -10.18
C ALA A 341 9.05 -6.06 -10.62
N THR A 342 9.40 -5.03 -11.41
CA THR A 342 10.80 -4.73 -11.76
C THR A 342 11.60 -4.15 -10.61
N ARG A 343 10.96 -3.51 -9.62
CA ARG A 343 11.62 -2.97 -8.42
C ARG A 343 12.11 -4.07 -7.48
N ARG A 344 11.60 -5.29 -7.61
CA ARG A 344 12.09 -6.43 -6.84
C ARG A 344 13.44 -6.83 -7.41
N ARG A 345 14.50 -6.74 -6.59
CA ARG A 345 15.81 -7.26 -6.95
C ARG A 345 15.67 -8.73 -7.28
N LYS A 346 15.96 -9.09 -8.53
CA LYS A 346 16.13 -10.49 -8.92
C LYS A 346 17.32 -10.99 -8.13
N GLY A 347 17.10 -11.94 -7.22
CA GLY A 347 18.20 -12.61 -6.54
C GLY A 347 19.14 -13.16 -7.61
N ARG A 348 20.33 -12.56 -7.75
CA ARG A 348 21.41 -13.25 -8.46
C ARG A 348 21.65 -14.54 -7.68
N PRO A 349 21.70 -15.72 -8.33
CA PRO A 349 22.17 -16.91 -7.65
C PRO A 349 23.51 -16.54 -7.02
N ALA A 350 23.63 -16.74 -5.70
CA ALA A 350 24.89 -16.51 -5.02
C ALA A 350 25.96 -17.29 -5.78
N ARG A 351 27.08 -16.65 -6.10
CA ARG A 351 28.21 -17.42 -6.62
C ARG A 351 28.53 -18.48 -5.59
N GLU A 352 28.77 -19.73 -6.01
CA GLU A 352 29.19 -20.77 -5.08
C GLU A 352 30.48 -20.28 -4.42
N ILE A 353 30.38 -19.94 -3.14
CA ILE A 353 31.54 -19.77 -2.29
C ILE A 353 32.13 -21.17 -2.16
N PRO A 354 33.44 -21.37 -2.43
CA PRO A 354 34.06 -22.67 -2.32
C PRO A 354 33.66 -23.36 -1.02
N ASP A 355 33.20 -24.61 -1.10
CA ASP A 355 32.68 -25.36 0.05
C ASP A 355 33.70 -25.51 1.20
N GLU A 356 34.98 -25.32 0.87
CA GLU A 356 36.13 -25.28 1.76
C GLU A 356 36.09 -24.13 2.78
N ARG A 357 35.36 -23.04 2.50
CA ARG A 357 35.15 -21.96 3.49
C ARG A 357 34.23 -22.47 4.60
N GLY A 358 34.75 -22.50 5.83
CA GLY A 358 34.00 -22.92 7.02
C GLY A 358 32.78 -22.04 7.31
N TRP A 359 31.89 -22.53 8.18
CA TRP A 359 30.78 -21.72 8.70
C TRP A 359 31.24 -20.89 9.89
N ILE A 360 30.88 -19.62 9.90
CA ILE A 360 31.15 -18.69 11.01
C ILE A 360 29.86 -18.04 11.50
N HIS A 361 29.92 -17.52 12.72
CA HIS A 361 28.93 -16.58 13.25
C HIS A 361 29.52 -15.17 13.20
N ALA A 362 28.73 -14.22 12.72
CA ALA A 362 29.14 -12.82 12.61
C ALA A 362 28.13 -11.90 13.29
N ASP A 363 28.61 -10.91 14.02
CA ASP A 363 27.81 -9.79 14.54
C ASP A 363 28.16 -8.53 13.75
N LEU A 364 27.20 -7.98 13.02
CA LEU A 364 27.44 -6.95 12.01
C LEU A 364 27.21 -5.51 12.50
N HIS A 365 26.98 -5.33 13.80
CA HIS A 365 26.71 -4.01 14.38
C HIS A 365 27.16 -3.99 15.85
N LEU A 366 28.34 -3.46 16.11
CA LEU A 366 28.95 -3.38 17.45
C LEU A 366 29.63 -2.03 17.66
N HIS A 367 29.64 -1.58 18.92
CA HIS A 367 30.23 -0.32 19.32
C HIS A 367 31.32 -0.54 20.39
N THR A 368 32.28 0.36 20.44
CA THR A 368 33.39 0.40 21.41
C THR A 368 33.35 1.69 22.22
N ASN A 369 34.28 1.85 23.16
CA ASN A 369 34.46 3.08 23.94
C ASN A 369 34.85 4.32 23.11
N TRP A 370 35.11 4.17 21.80
CA TRP A 370 35.22 5.30 20.87
C TRP A 370 33.87 5.94 20.55
N SER A 371 32.79 5.16 20.62
CA SER A 371 31.44 5.71 20.58
C SER A 371 31.08 6.42 21.86
N HIS A 372 30.53 7.64 21.73
CA HIS A 372 30.16 8.51 22.84
C HIS A 372 29.22 7.88 23.89
N ASP A 373 28.51 6.81 23.56
CA ASP A 373 27.53 6.16 24.43
C ASP A 373 27.81 4.66 24.68
N CYS A 374 28.94 4.13 24.24
CA CYS A 374 29.44 2.79 24.55
C CYS A 374 30.71 2.90 25.42
N GLN A 375 31.00 1.84 26.18
CA GLN A 375 32.09 1.82 27.18
C GLN A 375 32.93 0.54 27.08
N ILE A 376 32.77 -0.25 26.02
CA ILE A 376 33.49 -1.50 25.84
C ILE A 376 34.87 -1.18 25.25
N PRO A 377 35.99 -1.42 25.94
CA PRO A 377 37.31 -1.30 25.34
C PRO A 377 37.47 -2.28 24.16
N VAL A 378 38.26 -1.90 23.16
CA VAL A 378 38.49 -2.71 21.96
C VAL A 378 39.00 -4.12 22.31
N ASP A 379 40.00 -4.23 23.18
CA ASP A 379 40.56 -5.53 23.58
C ASP A 379 39.51 -6.43 24.26
N GLU A 380 38.69 -5.87 25.17
CA GLU A 380 37.62 -6.63 25.84
C GLU A 380 36.54 -7.08 24.86
N LEU A 381 36.23 -6.27 23.82
CA LEU A 381 35.31 -6.66 22.76
C LEU A 381 35.84 -7.86 21.98
N LEU A 382 37.13 -7.84 21.59
CA LEU A 382 37.77 -8.91 20.84
C LEU A 382 37.83 -10.21 21.64
N ASP A 383 38.29 -10.14 22.90
CA ASP A 383 38.33 -11.29 23.81
C ASP A 383 36.94 -11.92 23.96
N HIS A 384 35.93 -11.09 24.20
CA HIS A 384 34.57 -11.58 24.40
C HIS A 384 33.94 -12.14 23.13
N ALA A 385 34.28 -11.61 21.96
CA ALA A 385 33.81 -12.13 20.67
C ALA A 385 34.35 -13.55 20.41
N GLU A 386 35.64 -13.78 20.66
CA GLU A 386 36.27 -15.11 20.54
C GLU A 386 35.69 -16.10 21.56
N GLU A 387 35.57 -15.70 22.83
CA GLU A 387 34.93 -16.51 23.88
C GLU A 387 33.48 -16.89 23.53
N SER A 388 32.78 -16.00 22.83
CA SER A 388 31.40 -16.21 22.37
C SER A 388 31.30 -17.07 21.09
N GLY A 389 32.44 -17.45 20.50
CA GLY A 389 32.55 -18.24 19.29
C GLY A 389 32.10 -17.49 18.03
N LEU A 390 32.29 -16.16 18.00
CA LEU A 390 32.14 -15.36 16.79
C LEU A 390 33.39 -15.55 15.93
N GLY A 391 33.20 -15.71 14.62
CA GLY A 391 34.29 -15.76 13.64
C GLY A 391 34.45 -14.44 12.87
N ALA A 392 33.49 -13.52 12.99
CA ALA A 392 33.64 -12.16 12.50
C ALA A 392 32.85 -11.16 13.35
N ILE A 393 33.32 -9.91 13.42
CA ILE A 393 32.60 -8.78 14.01
C ILE A 393 32.74 -7.54 13.12
N ALA A 394 31.73 -6.69 13.07
CA ALA A 394 31.84 -5.35 12.51
C ALA A 394 31.83 -4.31 13.63
N VAL A 395 32.90 -3.52 13.71
CA VAL A 395 33.01 -2.39 14.63
C VAL A 395 32.52 -1.15 13.89
N THR A 396 31.44 -0.54 14.37
CA THR A 396 30.65 0.47 13.65
C THR A 396 30.37 1.68 14.54
N ASP A 397 31.43 2.25 15.12
CA ASP A 397 31.29 3.35 16.07
C ASP A 397 30.61 4.59 15.47
N HIS A 398 29.91 5.35 16.31
CA HIS A 398 29.10 6.49 15.87
C HIS A 398 29.96 7.69 15.42
N ASN A 399 30.00 7.95 14.12
CA ASN A 399 30.70 9.09 13.49
C ASN A 399 32.20 9.17 13.81
N VAL A 400 32.83 8.04 14.12
CA VAL A 400 34.25 7.94 14.48
C VAL A 400 34.78 6.62 13.95
N PHE A 401 35.90 6.64 13.22
CA PHE A 401 36.49 5.44 12.63
C PHE A 401 37.66 4.83 13.44
N GLY A 402 38.15 5.55 14.46
CA GLY A 402 39.33 5.16 15.25
C GLY A 402 39.22 3.79 15.93
N GLY A 403 38.04 3.46 16.50
CA GLY A 403 37.81 2.17 17.16
C GLY A 403 37.87 0.98 16.21
N ALA A 404 37.40 1.16 14.96
CA ALA A 404 37.52 0.14 13.92
C ALA A 404 38.97 -0.12 13.51
N LEU A 405 39.78 0.94 13.37
CA LEU A 405 41.21 0.82 13.07
C LEU A 405 41.98 0.11 14.19
N GLU A 406 41.71 0.49 15.45
CA GLU A 406 42.30 -0.15 16.62
C GLU A 406 41.93 -1.65 16.68
N ALA A 407 40.66 -1.99 16.44
CA ALA A 407 40.19 -3.37 16.45
C ALA A 407 40.81 -4.22 15.34
N VAL A 408 40.96 -3.67 14.12
CA VAL A 408 41.64 -4.36 13.01
C VAL A 408 43.11 -4.62 13.34
N GLU A 409 43.82 -3.65 13.93
CA GLU A 409 45.21 -3.82 14.32
C GLU A 409 45.35 -4.90 15.42
N ALA A 410 44.51 -4.84 16.46
CA ALA A 410 44.55 -5.76 17.60
C ALA A 410 44.09 -7.19 17.25
N ALA A 411 43.38 -7.38 16.13
CA ALA A 411 42.93 -8.69 15.67
C ALA A 411 43.91 -9.42 14.74
N ARG A 412 45.05 -8.82 14.36
CA ARG A 412 46.02 -9.42 13.40
C ARG A 412 46.51 -10.82 13.78
N ASP A 413 46.65 -11.08 15.07
CA ASP A 413 47.12 -12.36 15.62
C ASP A 413 45.99 -13.24 16.17
N ARG A 414 44.72 -12.90 15.88
CA ARG A 414 43.52 -13.60 16.36
C ARG A 414 42.84 -14.38 15.23
N ASP A 415 42.09 -15.43 15.58
CA ASP A 415 41.24 -16.16 14.63
C ASP A 415 39.84 -15.53 14.55
N LEU A 416 39.82 -14.20 14.36
CA LEU A 416 38.63 -13.36 14.35
C LEU A 416 38.74 -12.31 13.25
N ILE A 417 37.78 -12.31 12.32
CA ILE A 417 37.72 -11.30 11.25
C ILE A 417 37.08 -10.03 11.81
N VAL A 418 37.81 -8.92 11.82
CA VAL A 418 37.24 -7.59 12.12
C VAL A 418 36.94 -6.86 10.82
N ILE A 419 35.67 -6.51 10.62
CA ILE A 419 35.20 -5.66 9.52
C ILE A 419 35.29 -4.21 10.00
N PRO A 420 36.17 -3.38 9.42
CA PRO A 420 36.24 -1.97 9.79
C PRO A 420 35.01 -1.23 9.25
N GLY A 421 34.29 -0.56 10.12
CA GLY A 421 33.11 0.21 9.73
C GLY A 421 32.86 1.43 10.61
N GLU A 422 31.78 2.13 10.29
CA GLU A 422 31.36 3.35 10.97
C GLU A 422 29.84 3.50 10.84
N GLU A 423 29.14 3.84 11.92
CA GLU A 423 27.72 4.24 11.87
C GLU A 423 27.60 5.75 11.72
N VAL A 424 27.40 6.20 10.48
CA VAL A 424 27.42 7.60 10.09
C VAL A 424 26.04 8.22 10.28
N LYS A 425 25.98 9.32 11.03
CA LYS A 425 24.75 10.10 11.21
C LYS A 425 24.56 11.07 10.05
N THR A 426 23.44 10.90 9.35
CA THR A 426 23.05 11.75 8.21
C THR A 426 22.38 13.06 8.66
N ASP A 427 22.16 13.98 7.72
CA ASP A 427 21.42 15.24 7.94
C ASP A 427 19.93 14.99 8.14
N GLY A 428 19.55 14.54 9.35
CA GLY A 428 18.16 14.35 9.76
C GLY A 428 17.43 13.17 9.11
N GLN A 429 18.14 12.32 8.35
CA GLN A 429 17.58 11.16 7.63
C GLN A 429 17.99 9.82 8.27
N GLY A 430 18.39 9.84 9.54
CA GLY A 430 18.83 8.66 10.29
C GLY A 430 20.32 8.35 10.12
N GLU A 431 20.67 7.07 10.16
CA GLU A 431 22.04 6.57 10.16
C GLU A 431 22.26 5.57 9.02
N VAL A 432 23.50 5.49 8.54
CA VAL A 432 23.95 4.50 7.56
C VAL A 432 25.28 3.94 8.04
N ILE A 433 25.40 2.62 8.08
CA ILE A 433 26.66 1.95 8.38
C ILE A 433 27.44 1.78 7.08
N GLY A 434 28.69 2.23 7.07
CA GLY A 434 29.67 1.84 6.07
C GLY A 434 30.49 0.68 6.60
N LEU A 435 30.55 -0.44 5.86
CA LEU A 435 31.44 -1.56 6.16
C LEU A 435 32.60 -1.61 5.17
N PHE A 436 33.73 -2.18 5.59
CA PHE A 436 34.97 -2.25 4.81
C PHE A 436 35.52 -0.86 4.42
N LEU A 437 35.40 0.09 5.34
CA LEU A 437 35.92 1.45 5.14
C LEU A 437 37.44 1.48 5.32
N THR A 438 38.05 2.51 4.73
CA THR A 438 39.48 2.83 4.85
C THR A 438 39.74 4.15 5.55
N GLU A 439 38.77 5.05 5.53
CA GLU A 439 38.82 6.37 6.17
C GLU A 439 37.45 6.78 6.73
N GLU A 440 37.46 7.68 7.71
CA GLU A 440 36.27 8.23 8.35
C GLU A 440 35.39 8.99 7.36
N ILE A 441 34.07 8.82 7.49
CA ILE A 441 33.10 9.51 6.64
C ILE A 441 32.60 10.77 7.37
N PRO A 442 32.58 11.95 6.70
CA PRO A 442 32.06 13.16 7.32
C PRO A 442 30.61 13.01 7.80
N ARG A 443 30.35 13.35 9.07
CA ARG A 443 29.00 13.41 9.64
C ARG A 443 28.14 14.50 9.01
N GLY A 444 26.82 14.32 9.03
CA GLY A 444 25.86 15.34 8.58
C GLY A 444 25.76 15.49 7.07
N LEU A 445 26.27 14.53 6.30
CA LEU A 445 25.99 14.40 4.87
C LEU A 445 24.52 13.97 4.66
N SER A 446 23.99 14.23 3.47
CA SER A 446 22.68 13.69 3.08
C SER A 446 22.74 12.16 2.99
N PHE A 447 21.60 11.48 3.16
CA PHE A 447 21.52 10.01 3.10
C PHE A 447 22.19 9.42 1.85
N GLY A 448 21.88 9.96 0.66
CA GLY A 448 22.47 9.51 -0.60
C GLY A 448 23.97 9.84 -0.73
N THR A 449 24.40 11.00 -0.23
CA THR A 449 25.83 11.37 -0.23
C THR A 449 26.65 10.48 0.71
N THR A 450 26.08 10.08 1.85
CA THR A 450 26.71 9.11 2.75
C THR A 450 26.88 7.76 2.07
N ILE A 451 25.86 7.24 1.38
CA ILE A 451 25.96 5.98 0.63
C ILE A 451 27.05 6.08 -0.46
N ALA A 452 27.07 7.17 -1.23
CA ALA A 452 28.09 7.39 -2.25
C ALA A 452 29.50 7.41 -1.66
N ALA A 453 29.71 8.10 -0.53
CA ALA A 453 31.00 8.15 0.15
C ALA A 453 31.48 6.77 0.65
N ILE A 454 30.55 5.90 1.08
CA ILE A 454 30.86 4.51 1.43
C ILE A 454 31.32 3.74 0.19
N HIS A 455 30.59 3.88 -0.92
CA HIS A 455 30.90 3.18 -2.17
C HIS A 455 32.18 3.66 -2.84
N ASP A 456 32.52 4.95 -2.73
CA ASP A 456 33.77 5.52 -3.26
C ASP A 456 35.02 4.87 -2.64
N GLN A 457 34.90 4.36 -1.41
CA GLN A 457 35.95 3.58 -0.74
C GLN A 457 35.92 2.08 -1.08
N GLY A 458 34.98 1.62 -1.92
CA GLY A 458 34.73 0.19 -2.16
C GLY A 458 34.04 -0.51 -1.00
N GLY A 459 33.48 0.26 -0.06
CA GLY A 459 32.74 -0.24 1.09
C GLY A 459 31.33 -0.70 0.75
N ILE A 460 30.63 -1.19 1.77
CA ILE A 460 29.27 -1.71 1.68
C ILE A 460 28.32 -0.82 2.48
N ALA A 461 27.27 -0.33 1.84
CA ALA A 461 26.23 0.46 2.49
C ALA A 461 25.21 -0.45 3.20
N TYR A 462 25.24 -0.41 4.53
CA TYR A 462 24.38 -1.17 5.42
C TYR A 462 23.40 -0.23 6.12
N LEU A 463 22.09 -0.45 5.96
CA LEU A 463 21.07 0.35 6.63
C LEU A 463 20.71 -0.28 8.00
N PRO A 464 21.16 0.31 9.12
CA PRO A 464 20.82 -0.17 10.46
C PRO A 464 19.37 0.18 10.82
N HIS A 465 18.76 -0.68 11.65
CA HIS A 465 17.46 -0.49 12.31
C HIS A 465 16.41 0.40 11.58
N PRO A 466 16.07 0.15 10.28
CA PRO A 466 15.38 1.10 9.38
C PRO A 466 13.95 1.50 9.77
N PHE A 467 13.36 0.84 10.76
CA PHE A 467 11.99 1.07 11.22
C PHE A 467 11.91 1.39 12.72
N ASP A 468 13.03 1.68 13.38
CA ASP A 468 13.05 2.12 14.76
C ASP A 468 12.59 3.57 14.90
N ARG A 469 11.30 3.74 15.14
CA ARG A 469 10.65 5.05 15.27
C ARG A 469 10.96 5.75 16.60
N LEU A 470 11.79 5.17 17.46
CA LEU A 470 12.31 5.85 18.65
C LEU A 470 13.57 6.67 18.34
N HIS A 471 14.20 6.42 17.18
CA HIS A 471 15.37 7.14 16.69
C HIS A 471 15.05 7.82 15.34
N ALA A 472 16.01 8.59 14.83
CA ALA A 472 15.90 9.19 13.50
C ALA A 472 16.08 8.08 12.44
N ILE A 473 15.16 7.99 11.48
CA ILE A 473 15.20 7.02 10.38
C ILE A 473 14.93 7.76 9.06
N PRO A 474 15.36 7.22 7.91
CA PRO A 474 14.98 7.80 6.63
C PRO A 474 13.46 7.75 6.47
N ASP A 475 12.88 8.84 6.00
CA ASP A 475 11.46 8.84 5.65
C ASP A 475 11.19 7.85 4.50
N PRO A 476 9.93 7.39 4.31
CA PRO A 476 9.61 6.47 3.25
C PRO A 476 10.07 6.89 1.85
N ALA A 477 9.92 8.14 1.46
CA ALA A 477 10.28 8.58 0.12
C ALA A 477 11.80 8.54 -0.08
N THR A 478 12.57 8.95 0.94
CA THR A 478 14.03 8.83 0.95
C THR A 478 14.46 7.37 0.83
N LEU A 479 13.90 6.48 1.66
CA LEU A 479 14.24 5.06 1.62
C LEU A 479 13.96 4.45 0.24
N HIS A 480 12.79 4.71 -0.34
CA HIS A 480 12.43 4.17 -1.67
C HIS A 480 13.32 4.71 -2.79
N ARG A 481 13.79 5.97 -2.71
CA ARG A 481 14.67 6.57 -3.71
C ARG A 481 16.03 5.88 -3.77
N HIS A 482 16.60 5.55 -2.61
CA HIS A 482 17.95 4.96 -2.49
C HIS A 482 17.94 3.44 -2.33
N LEU A 483 16.79 2.78 -2.52
CA LEU A 483 16.64 1.32 -2.42
C LEU A 483 17.65 0.55 -3.30
N GLU A 484 17.96 1.08 -4.48
CA GLU A 484 18.90 0.44 -5.41
C GLU A 484 20.36 0.62 -5.00
N GLU A 485 20.67 1.64 -4.21
CA GLU A 485 22.01 1.98 -3.74
C GLU A 485 22.35 1.25 -2.42
N LEU A 486 21.35 0.80 -1.64
CA LEU A 486 21.61 0.06 -0.40
C LEU A 486 22.03 -1.39 -0.66
N ASP A 487 23.14 -1.83 -0.07
CA ASP A 487 23.65 -3.20 -0.26
C ASP A 487 23.01 -4.19 0.72
N VAL A 488 22.90 -3.77 1.98
CA VAL A 488 22.42 -4.60 3.10
C VAL A 488 21.37 -3.84 3.91
N LEU A 489 20.30 -4.54 4.32
CA LEU A 489 19.30 -4.01 5.24
C LEU A 489 19.28 -4.85 6.51
N GLU A 490 19.42 -4.18 7.67
CA GLU A 490 19.33 -4.84 8.97
C GLU A 490 17.89 -5.33 9.24
N VAL A 491 17.69 -6.65 9.27
CA VAL A 491 16.39 -7.27 9.56
C VAL A 491 16.23 -7.73 11.00
N TYR A 492 17.33 -7.73 11.75
CA TYR A 492 17.31 -8.03 13.17
C TYR A 492 18.37 -7.23 13.91
N ASN A 493 17.90 -6.34 14.77
CA ASN A 493 18.67 -5.65 15.79
C ASN A 493 18.18 -6.10 17.17
N ALA A 494 19.09 -6.59 18.02
CA ALA A 494 18.76 -7.16 19.33
C ALA A 494 18.38 -6.11 20.40
N ARG A 495 18.71 -4.84 20.16
CA ARG A 495 18.50 -3.70 21.08
C ARG A 495 17.18 -2.96 20.84
N LEU A 496 16.39 -3.34 19.83
CA LEU A 496 15.10 -2.71 19.60
C LEU A 496 14.11 -3.02 20.73
N LEU A 497 13.45 -1.97 21.24
CA LEU A 497 12.42 -2.11 22.29
C LEU A 497 11.20 -2.91 21.82
N PHE A 498 10.85 -2.80 20.53
CA PHE A 498 9.67 -3.43 19.96
C PHE A 498 10.06 -4.39 18.82
N GLU A 499 9.83 -5.69 19.02
CA GLU A 499 10.10 -6.73 18.01
C GLU A 499 9.34 -6.48 16.68
N ALA A 500 8.23 -5.75 16.74
CA ALA A 500 7.45 -5.34 15.57
C ALA A 500 8.27 -4.56 14.51
N TYR A 501 9.36 -3.89 14.91
CA TYR A 501 10.26 -3.18 13.99
C TYR A 501 11.15 -4.14 13.19
N ASN A 502 11.74 -5.14 13.84
CA ASN A 502 12.47 -6.23 13.16
C ASN A 502 11.56 -6.99 12.18
N ASP A 503 10.32 -7.25 12.60
CA ASP A 503 9.29 -7.84 11.76
C ASP A 503 8.95 -6.98 10.52
N GLU A 504 8.99 -5.65 10.66
CA GLU A 504 8.77 -4.71 9.56
C GLU A 504 9.96 -4.69 8.60
N ALA A 505 11.18 -4.65 9.12
CA ALA A 505 12.42 -4.75 8.37
C ALA A 505 12.50 -6.02 7.54
N LEU A 506 12.20 -7.17 8.16
CA LEU A 506 12.17 -8.46 7.47
C LEU A 506 11.13 -8.50 6.35
N ARG A 507 9.94 -7.92 6.55
CA ARG A 507 8.92 -7.81 5.50
C ARG A 507 9.39 -6.93 4.35
N PHE A 508 10.01 -5.80 4.66
CA PHE A 508 10.51 -4.85 3.68
C PHE A 508 11.65 -5.47 2.83
N ALA A 509 12.64 -6.09 3.47
CA ALA A 509 13.73 -6.78 2.78
C ALA A 509 13.21 -7.86 1.82
N ARG A 510 12.27 -8.70 2.27
CA ARG A 510 11.67 -9.76 1.43
C ARG A 510 10.87 -9.24 0.25
N LYS A 511 10.14 -8.13 0.45
CA LYS A 511 9.33 -7.46 -0.57
C LYS A 511 10.20 -6.99 -1.73
N TYR A 512 11.32 -6.33 -1.43
CA TYR A 512 12.23 -5.79 -2.45
C TYR A 512 13.38 -6.73 -2.84
N GLY A 513 13.54 -7.87 -2.16
CA GLY A 513 14.63 -8.81 -2.43
C GLY A 513 16.01 -8.28 -1.98
N LEU A 514 16.06 -7.54 -0.88
CA LEU A 514 17.30 -6.98 -0.33
C LEU A 514 18.10 -8.04 0.43
N THR A 515 19.43 -7.91 0.40
CA THR A 515 20.34 -8.71 1.24
C THR A 515 20.09 -8.35 2.70
N MET A 516 20.03 -9.37 3.57
CA MET A 516 19.60 -9.21 4.95
C MET A 516 20.79 -9.31 5.89
N GLY A 517 20.99 -8.27 6.71
CA GLY A 517 21.96 -8.21 7.79
C GLY A 517 21.32 -8.34 9.17
N ALA A 518 22.13 -8.61 10.19
CA ALA A 518 21.70 -8.61 11.58
C ALA A 518 22.88 -8.30 12.50
N GLY A 519 22.61 -7.61 13.59
CA GLY A 519 23.61 -7.28 14.60
C GLY A 519 23.01 -7.08 15.98
N SER A 520 23.87 -7.02 16.98
CA SER A 520 23.43 -6.83 18.37
C SER A 520 23.25 -5.37 18.75
N ASP A 521 23.93 -4.44 18.08
CA ASP A 521 24.02 -3.03 18.47
C ASP A 521 24.44 -2.92 19.95
N ALA A 522 25.45 -3.73 20.30
CA ALA A 522 25.87 -3.88 21.69
C ALA A 522 26.65 -2.66 22.17
N HIS A 523 26.22 -2.14 23.32
CA HIS A 523 26.89 -1.07 24.06
C HIS A 523 27.42 -1.53 25.44
N VAL A 524 27.22 -2.81 25.73
CA VAL A 524 27.75 -3.53 26.90
C VAL A 524 28.15 -4.94 26.45
N LEU A 525 29.19 -5.53 27.06
CA LEU A 525 29.72 -6.85 26.67
C LEU A 525 28.64 -7.93 26.62
N GLN A 526 27.70 -7.94 27.58
CA GLN A 526 26.63 -8.94 27.65
C GLN A 526 25.65 -8.89 26.46
N GLY A 527 25.69 -7.82 25.65
CA GLY A 527 24.90 -7.67 24.44
C GLY A 527 25.57 -8.27 23.20
N VAL A 528 26.89 -8.42 23.19
CA VAL A 528 27.65 -8.90 22.02
C VAL A 528 27.18 -10.29 21.61
N GLY A 529 26.94 -10.51 20.31
CA GLY A 529 26.48 -11.77 19.76
C GLY A 529 25.03 -12.15 20.10
N THR A 530 24.24 -11.23 20.68
CA THR A 530 22.79 -11.45 20.91
C THR A 530 21.96 -11.34 19.61
N GLY A 531 22.50 -10.67 18.61
CA GLY A 531 22.03 -10.65 17.22
C GLY A 531 23.18 -10.82 16.26
N GLY A 532 22.96 -11.52 15.16
CA GLY A 532 24.01 -11.77 14.18
C GLY A 532 23.54 -12.69 13.07
N VAL A 533 24.49 -13.19 12.28
CA VAL A 533 24.24 -14.08 11.16
C VAL A 533 25.15 -15.30 11.21
N ARG A 534 24.65 -16.44 10.73
CA ARG A 534 25.48 -17.61 10.38
C ARG A 534 25.71 -17.59 8.88
N MET A 535 26.97 -17.53 8.47
CA MET A 535 27.37 -17.38 7.07
C MET A 535 28.66 -18.15 6.80
N ARG A 536 29.04 -18.29 5.52
CA ARG A 536 30.36 -18.83 5.15
C ARG A 536 31.44 -17.80 5.46
N ALA A 537 32.61 -18.26 5.89
CA ALA A 537 33.80 -17.42 5.97
C ALA A 537 34.07 -16.76 4.60
N PHE A 538 34.60 -15.55 4.64
CA PHE A 538 34.75 -14.68 3.47
C PHE A 538 36.10 -13.97 3.51
N ASP A 539 36.55 -13.54 2.34
CA ASP A 539 37.69 -12.64 2.19
C ASP A 539 37.27 -11.38 1.41
N GLY A 540 37.31 -10.24 2.10
CA GLY A 540 36.92 -8.95 1.56
C GLY A 540 35.40 -8.74 1.34
N PRO A 541 35.01 -7.54 0.86
CA PRO A 541 33.62 -7.12 0.76
C PRO A 541 32.80 -7.94 -0.27
N GLY A 542 33.43 -8.37 -1.36
CA GLY A 542 32.75 -9.15 -2.41
C GLY A 542 32.26 -10.51 -1.93
N GLU A 543 33.14 -11.30 -1.32
CA GLU A 543 32.77 -12.61 -0.74
C GLU A 543 31.81 -12.45 0.45
N PHE A 544 31.98 -11.39 1.26
CA PHE A 544 31.05 -11.08 2.35
C PHE A 544 29.61 -10.95 1.85
N LEU A 545 29.37 -10.15 0.80
CA LEU A 545 28.02 -9.97 0.25
C LEU A 545 27.44 -11.27 -0.33
N GLU A 546 28.26 -12.05 -1.05
CA GLU A 546 27.82 -13.35 -1.59
C GLU A 546 27.44 -14.31 -0.46
N SER A 547 28.22 -14.32 0.63
CA SER A 547 27.98 -15.16 1.80
C SER A 547 26.71 -14.74 2.53
N LEU A 548 26.52 -13.42 2.70
CA LEU A 548 25.39 -12.84 3.40
C LEU A 548 24.04 -13.13 2.69
N ARG A 549 24.03 -13.26 1.36
CA ARG A 549 22.81 -13.61 0.59
C ARG A 549 22.20 -14.95 0.98
N THR A 550 23.00 -15.88 1.52
CA THR A 550 22.54 -17.21 1.97
C THR A 550 22.60 -17.38 3.48
N ALA A 551 22.95 -16.31 4.21
CA ALA A 551 23.13 -16.33 5.64
C ALA A 551 21.82 -16.55 6.39
N GLN A 552 21.94 -17.17 7.57
CA GLN A 552 20.82 -17.38 8.49
C GLN A 552 20.90 -16.37 9.62
N VAL A 553 19.85 -15.58 9.82
CA VAL A 553 19.77 -14.66 10.95
C VAL A 553 19.69 -15.45 12.25
N LEU A 554 20.60 -15.15 13.18
CA LEU A 554 20.66 -15.74 14.51
C LEU A 554 20.07 -14.76 15.53
N ARG A 555 19.21 -15.29 16.40
CA ARG A 555 18.56 -14.53 17.47
C ARG A 555 18.88 -15.21 18.80
N ARG A 556 19.66 -14.56 19.66
CA ARG A 556 19.91 -14.99 21.05
C ARG A 556 19.31 -13.96 21.99
N ALA A 557 18.00 -14.07 22.19
CA ALA A 557 17.24 -13.11 22.97
C ALA A 557 17.79 -13.00 24.40
N ARG A 558 18.23 -11.81 24.79
CA ARG A 558 18.44 -11.40 26.18
C ARG A 558 17.44 -10.31 26.54
N SER A 559 17.12 -10.18 27.82
CA SER A 559 16.18 -9.14 28.27
C SER A 559 16.73 -7.74 27.97
N LEU A 560 15.98 -6.94 27.21
CA LEU A 560 16.37 -5.57 26.91
C LEU A 560 16.52 -4.72 28.17
N LEU A 561 15.59 -4.87 29.13
CA LEU A 561 15.65 -4.18 30.43
C LEU A 561 16.93 -4.54 31.18
N TYR A 562 17.37 -5.78 31.06
CA TYR A 562 18.63 -6.23 31.64
C TYR A 562 19.82 -5.54 30.97
N LEU A 563 19.89 -5.54 29.63
CA LEU A 563 20.97 -4.88 28.90
C LEU A 563 21.01 -3.36 29.13
N GLN A 564 19.85 -2.68 29.14
CA GLN A 564 19.75 -1.24 29.44
C GLN A 564 20.15 -0.91 30.87
N SER A 565 19.76 -1.74 31.85
CA SER A 565 20.16 -1.55 33.25
C SER A 565 21.67 -1.62 33.43
N LEU A 566 22.35 -2.51 32.70
CA LEU A 566 23.80 -2.62 32.70
C LEU A 566 24.46 -1.40 32.06
N LYS A 567 23.91 -0.88 30.94
CA LYS A 567 24.40 0.35 30.30
C LYS A 567 24.33 1.54 31.27
N TRP A 568 23.18 1.75 31.92
CA TRP A 568 23.03 2.83 32.91
C TRP A 568 23.96 2.66 34.10
N ALA A 569 24.15 1.43 34.59
CA ALA A 569 25.09 1.15 35.67
C ALA A 569 26.54 1.48 35.28
N ALA A 570 26.95 1.14 34.05
CA ALA A 570 28.27 1.47 33.52
C ALA A 570 28.47 3.00 33.44
N GLN A 571 27.50 3.73 32.86
CA GLN A 571 27.54 5.20 32.76
C GLN A 571 27.54 5.90 34.13
N ALA A 572 26.82 5.35 35.11
CA ALA A 572 26.77 5.91 36.47
C ALA A 572 28.08 5.71 37.24
N LYS A 573 28.77 4.59 37.03
CA LYS A 573 30.04 4.26 37.71
C LYS A 573 31.17 5.23 37.34
N GLU A 574 31.10 5.84 36.15
CA GLU A 574 32.11 6.76 35.65
C GLU A 574 31.86 8.21 36.06
N ARG A 575 30.59 8.67 36.18
CA ARG A 575 30.27 10.01 36.75
C ARG A 575 30.71 10.18 38.21
N VAL A 576 31.09 9.09 38.87
CA VAL A 576 31.52 9.05 40.28
C VAL A 576 33.05 8.88 40.39
N ARG A 577 33.76 8.63 39.28
CA ARG A 577 35.23 8.69 39.19
C ARG A 577 35.65 10.06 38.69
#